data_AF-A0A3M1S927-F1
#
_entry.id   AF-A0A3M1S927-F1
#
_cell.length_a   1.000
_cell.length_b   1.000
_cell.length_c   1.000
_cell.angle_alpha   90.00
_cell.angle_beta   90.00
_cell.angle_gamma   90.00
#
_symmetry.space_group_name_H-M   'P 1'
#
loop_
_entity.id
_entity.type
_entity.pdbx_description
1 polymer ?
#
loop_
_entity_poly.entity_id
_entity_poly.type
_entity_poly.pdbx_seq_one_letter_code
_entity_poly.pdbx_strand_id
1 'polypeptide(L)'
;MVDTGCRSRRETLIALCFLPLMMLVAGPATAPLLCADTPMPQMGKSVTDFGVSPDNSPETNHEKLQAAIDWASERGALLFVPPSSAPYRVRSGLTLRRNVSLVGANGPTGRGTRHPERAQPVGSVFAIEDADAPFITVEGATRIEGLQFWYPHQSRTDPAKIIAYPPTIRASDKTPAQGVFLSRLTFYGEFFAMDFRTRRNNCCELVTIEHCYGYPLGGRFVAIDYCYDIPRVLHCHVNPSNQRFFAGGFSRAVIDSVIARKTFAYSIDHTDNAQLVDVFTFGTYGGIRLGPATYGQLTNFNFDCVTVGIHKSGDSTKNRNWQIAQGSIIANCGEKVEDVHPIIIDGMGHTSLVNVEAFSGLNGAVTAIGRSFDFLLVEGDRKLTISLFGCRMRDYVADSPLTIRNPNAVIQAVGCLDRDENPYRYP
;
A
#
# COMPACT_ATOMS: atom_id res chain seq x y z
N MET A 1 48.87 -28.15 40.26
CA MET A 1 49.80 -29.27 40.04
C MET A 1 49.12 -30.17 39.02
N VAL A 2 49.56 -30.36 37.77
CA VAL A 2 50.89 -30.30 37.16
C VAL A 2 50.76 -29.73 35.73
N ASP A 3 51.85 -29.09 35.31
CA ASP A 3 52.14 -28.43 34.03
C ASP A 3 52.41 -29.42 32.88
N THR A 4 52.26 -28.98 31.63
CA THR A 4 53.16 -29.24 30.48
C THR A 4 52.49 -28.80 29.17
N GLY A 5 53.22 -28.04 28.35
CA GLY A 5 52.70 -27.42 27.14
C GLY A 5 53.46 -27.69 25.82
N CYS A 6 53.10 -26.85 24.85
CA CYS A 6 53.89 -26.31 23.73
C CYS A 6 54.17 -27.12 22.43
N ARG A 7 53.93 -26.41 21.29
CA ARG A 7 54.57 -26.43 19.93
C ARG A 7 54.23 -27.58 18.95
N SER A 8 54.25 -27.42 17.62
CA SER A 8 54.41 -26.29 16.65
C SER A 8 54.12 -26.76 15.21
N ARG A 9 53.92 -25.79 14.29
CA ARG A 9 53.68 -25.83 12.83
C ARG A 9 54.68 -26.62 11.94
N ARG A 10 54.24 -26.98 10.72
CA ARG A 10 55.02 -26.98 9.46
C ARG A 10 54.16 -26.62 8.24
N GLU A 11 54.69 -25.74 7.39
CA GLU A 11 54.22 -25.34 6.05
C GLU A 11 55.02 -26.10 4.97
N THR A 12 54.51 -26.18 3.74
CA THR A 12 55.21 -26.78 2.57
C THR A 12 55.10 -25.85 1.36
N LEU A 13 56.24 -25.62 0.69
CA LEU A 13 56.44 -24.81 -0.51
C LEU A 13 56.70 -25.74 -1.73
N ILE A 14 56.18 -25.41 -2.91
CA ILE A 14 56.63 -25.96 -4.20
C ILE A 14 56.78 -24.82 -5.23
N ALA A 15 57.90 -24.85 -5.96
CA ALA A 15 58.37 -23.87 -6.93
C ALA A 15 57.93 -24.19 -8.38
N LEU A 16 57.86 -23.17 -9.26
CA LEU A 16 57.80 -23.35 -10.71
C LEU A 16 58.60 -22.28 -11.48
N CYS A 17 59.30 -22.74 -12.51
CA CYS A 17 60.32 -22.06 -13.31
C CYS A 17 59.78 -21.13 -14.41
N PHE A 18 60.60 -20.14 -14.78
CA PHE A 18 60.48 -19.23 -15.92
C PHE A 18 61.33 -19.70 -17.13
N LEU A 19 60.87 -19.47 -18.37
CA LEU A 19 61.58 -18.79 -19.49
C LEU A 19 60.66 -18.69 -20.77
N PRO A 20 60.98 -17.83 -21.77
CA PRO A 20 60.02 -17.03 -22.55
C PRO A 20 59.88 -17.41 -24.04
N LEU A 21 58.89 -16.82 -24.74
CA LEU A 21 58.86 -16.79 -26.20
C LEU A 21 58.17 -15.51 -26.75
N MET A 22 58.93 -14.76 -27.55
CA MET A 22 58.47 -13.70 -28.46
C MET A 22 57.74 -14.31 -29.67
N MET A 23 56.63 -13.72 -30.16
CA MET A 23 56.39 -13.58 -31.62
C MET A 23 55.20 -12.67 -31.98
N LEU A 24 55.49 -11.79 -32.93
CA LEU A 24 54.75 -11.23 -34.08
C LEU A 24 53.31 -10.66 -33.98
N VAL A 25 53.21 -9.47 -34.55
CA VAL A 25 52.04 -8.65 -34.85
C VAL A 25 51.31 -9.15 -36.11
N ALA A 26 49.99 -9.24 -36.05
CA ALA A 26 49.09 -9.23 -37.21
C ALA A 26 47.82 -8.45 -36.83
N GLY A 27 47.54 -7.33 -37.50
CA GLY A 27 46.34 -6.52 -37.27
C GLY A 27 45.12 -7.08 -38.03
N PRO A 28 43.88 -6.84 -37.57
CA PRO A 28 42.70 -7.14 -38.36
C PRO A 28 42.17 -5.88 -39.07
N ALA A 29 41.72 -6.15 -40.29
CA ALA A 29 41.10 -5.24 -41.23
C ALA A 29 39.78 -4.64 -40.71
N THR A 30 39.48 -3.45 -41.22
CA THR A 30 38.24 -2.69 -41.06
C THR A 30 37.02 -3.46 -41.55
N ALA A 31 36.04 -3.67 -40.67
CA ALA A 31 34.65 -3.89 -41.03
C ALA A 31 33.86 -2.61 -40.69
N PRO A 32 33.09 -2.02 -41.62
CA PRO A 32 32.27 -0.87 -41.30
C PRO A 32 31.13 -1.29 -40.35
N LEU A 33 31.03 -0.61 -39.21
CA LEU A 33 29.84 -0.60 -38.36
C LEU A 33 28.68 -0.01 -39.19
N LEU A 34 27.86 -0.89 -39.78
CA LEU A 34 26.51 -0.54 -40.17
C LEU A 34 25.66 -0.51 -38.89
N CYS A 35 25.70 0.62 -38.17
CA CYS A 35 24.59 0.99 -37.29
C CYS A 35 23.40 1.33 -38.19
N ALA A 36 22.64 0.30 -38.57
CA ALA A 36 21.28 0.52 -39.02
C ALA A 36 20.46 0.86 -37.76
N ASP A 37 20.18 2.15 -37.57
CA ASP A 37 19.10 2.65 -36.73
C ASP A 37 17.80 2.05 -37.25
N THR A 38 17.49 0.83 -36.80
CA THR A 38 16.15 0.29 -36.92
C THR A 38 15.36 0.98 -35.83
N PRO A 39 14.38 1.85 -36.12
CA PRO A 39 13.57 2.45 -35.09
C PRO A 39 12.97 1.31 -34.29
N MET A 40 13.19 1.28 -32.97
CA MET A 40 12.49 0.33 -32.13
C MET A 40 10.99 0.48 -32.44
N PRO A 41 10.25 -0.62 -32.65
CA PRO A 41 8.81 -0.53 -32.86
C PRO A 41 8.22 0.32 -31.74
N GLN A 42 7.47 1.35 -32.11
CA GLN A 42 6.89 2.30 -31.18
C GLN A 42 5.98 1.52 -30.22
N MET A 43 6.48 1.22 -29.01
CA MET A 43 5.84 0.29 -28.07
C MET A 43 4.50 0.81 -27.49
N GLY A 44 4.09 2.02 -27.88
CA GLY A 44 2.86 2.66 -27.46
C GLY A 44 2.56 3.93 -28.24
N LYS A 45 1.43 4.57 -27.92
CA LYS A 45 1.01 5.86 -28.47
C LYS A 45 0.75 6.87 -27.36
N SER A 46 0.78 8.16 -27.71
CA SER A 46 0.29 9.19 -26.79
C SER A 46 -1.24 9.21 -26.82
N VAL A 47 -1.89 9.44 -25.68
CA VAL A 47 -3.34 9.69 -25.65
C VAL A 47 -3.74 10.94 -26.45
N THR A 48 -2.80 11.87 -26.66
CA THR A 48 -3.00 13.05 -27.51
C THR A 48 -3.16 12.71 -28.98
N ASP A 49 -2.64 11.55 -29.43
CA ASP A 49 -2.81 11.06 -30.81
C ASP A 49 -4.28 10.65 -31.08
N PHE A 50 -5.04 10.41 -30.00
CA PHE A 50 -6.49 10.17 -30.01
C PHE A 50 -7.28 11.44 -29.68
N GLY A 51 -6.61 12.59 -29.56
CA GLY A 51 -7.22 13.89 -29.33
C GLY A 51 -7.57 14.21 -27.87
N VAL A 52 -7.11 13.41 -26.90
CA VAL A 52 -7.23 13.73 -25.46
C VAL A 52 -6.44 15.01 -25.19
N SER A 53 -7.06 15.98 -24.52
CA SER A 53 -6.50 17.31 -24.30
C SER A 53 -7.02 17.93 -23.00
N PRO A 54 -6.21 18.72 -22.25
CA PRO A 54 -6.69 19.49 -21.10
C PRO A 54 -7.83 20.48 -21.42
N ASP A 55 -7.96 20.90 -22.68
CA ASP A 55 -8.96 21.88 -23.12
C ASP A 55 -10.32 21.25 -23.48
N ASN A 56 -10.39 19.92 -23.57
CA ASN A 56 -11.65 19.22 -23.86
C ASN A 56 -12.59 19.24 -22.64
N SER A 57 -13.89 19.04 -22.89
CA SER A 57 -14.82 18.72 -21.80
C SER A 57 -14.52 17.34 -21.19
N PRO A 58 -14.97 17.08 -19.94
CA PRO A 58 -14.86 15.76 -19.31
C PRO A 58 -15.39 14.61 -20.17
N GLU A 59 -16.53 14.80 -20.85
CA GLU A 59 -17.18 13.82 -21.71
C GLU A 59 -16.34 13.53 -22.96
N THR A 60 -15.86 14.58 -23.63
CA THR A 60 -15.03 14.42 -24.83
C THR A 60 -13.71 13.71 -24.51
N ASN A 61 -13.06 14.04 -23.38
CA ASN A 61 -11.87 13.30 -22.98
C ASN A 61 -12.17 11.85 -22.61
N HIS A 62 -13.31 11.58 -21.96
CA HIS A 62 -13.72 10.21 -21.66
C HIS A 62 -13.85 9.38 -22.93
N GLU A 63 -14.61 9.85 -23.92
CA GLU A 63 -14.83 9.14 -25.20
C GLU A 63 -13.51 8.87 -25.93
N LYS A 64 -12.65 9.89 -26.02
CA LYS A 64 -11.36 9.77 -26.71
C LYS A 64 -10.37 8.87 -25.98
N LEU A 65 -10.33 8.94 -24.65
CA LEU A 65 -9.47 8.07 -23.85
C LEU A 65 -9.96 6.62 -23.90
N GLN A 66 -11.28 6.38 -23.88
CA GLN A 66 -11.82 5.04 -24.07
C GLN A 66 -11.47 4.49 -25.47
N ALA A 67 -11.58 5.29 -26.53
CA ALA A 67 -11.16 4.89 -27.87
C ALA A 67 -9.67 4.54 -27.94
N ALA A 68 -8.81 5.29 -27.25
CA ALA A 68 -7.38 4.97 -27.12
C ALA A 68 -7.15 3.63 -26.42
N ILE A 69 -7.86 3.38 -25.31
CA ILE A 69 -7.80 2.13 -24.56
C ILE A 69 -8.26 0.95 -25.42
N ASP A 70 -9.38 1.10 -26.13
CA ASP A 70 -9.91 0.04 -27.00
C ASP A 70 -8.91 -0.29 -28.13
N TRP A 71 -8.27 0.72 -28.73
CA TRP A 71 -7.18 0.50 -29.71
C TRP A 71 -6.00 -0.28 -29.12
N ALA A 72 -5.61 0.03 -27.88
CA ALA A 72 -4.45 -0.58 -27.23
C ALA A 72 -4.71 -2.03 -26.81
N SER A 73 -5.97 -2.37 -26.47
CA SER A 73 -6.34 -3.68 -25.94
C SER A 73 -6.05 -4.84 -26.89
N GLU A 74 -6.33 -4.63 -28.18
CA GLU A 74 -6.07 -5.61 -29.25
C GLU A 74 -4.57 -5.87 -29.48
N ARG A 75 -3.70 -5.00 -28.93
CA ARG A 75 -2.27 -4.95 -29.26
C ARG A 75 -1.36 -5.19 -28.05
N GLY A 76 -1.91 -5.23 -26.84
CA GLY A 76 -1.11 -5.21 -25.61
C GLY A 76 -0.25 -3.94 -25.49
N ALA A 77 -0.75 -2.82 -26.01
CA ALA A 77 0.04 -1.61 -26.19
C ALA A 77 0.01 -0.69 -24.96
N LEU A 78 1.03 0.17 -24.89
CA LEU A 78 1.10 1.26 -23.94
C LEU A 78 0.40 2.52 -24.48
N LEU A 79 -0.31 3.22 -23.61
CA LEU A 79 -0.82 4.56 -23.80
C LEU A 79 -0.10 5.51 -22.85
N PHE A 80 0.64 6.46 -23.42
CA PHE A 80 1.35 7.48 -22.67
C PHE A 80 0.45 8.71 -22.46
N VAL A 81 0.35 9.16 -21.22
CA VAL A 81 -0.34 10.40 -20.83
C VAL A 81 0.73 11.48 -20.64
N PRO A 82 0.96 12.37 -21.63
CA PRO A 82 2.03 13.35 -21.51
C PRO A 82 1.74 14.37 -20.41
N PRO A 83 2.78 14.88 -19.74
CA PRO A 83 2.60 15.88 -18.69
C PRO A 83 2.08 17.19 -19.28
N SER A 84 1.19 17.86 -18.56
CA SER A 84 0.64 19.16 -18.94
C SER A 84 0.65 20.14 -17.75
N SER A 85 0.61 21.44 -18.04
CA SER A 85 0.41 22.50 -17.04
C SER A 85 -1.04 22.57 -16.53
N ALA A 86 -1.98 21.98 -17.27
CA ALA A 86 -3.39 21.82 -16.87
C ALA A 86 -3.76 20.34 -16.81
N PRO A 87 -4.54 19.91 -15.80
CA PRO A 87 -4.98 18.52 -15.72
C PRO A 87 -5.95 18.17 -16.85
N TYR A 88 -5.96 16.90 -17.24
CA TYR A 88 -6.95 16.35 -18.16
C TYR A 88 -8.25 16.15 -17.41
N ARG A 89 -9.28 16.95 -17.69
CA ARG A 89 -10.62 16.76 -17.11
C ARG A 89 -11.27 15.56 -17.79
N VAL A 90 -11.69 14.55 -17.02
CA VAL A 90 -12.22 13.31 -17.59
C VAL A 90 -13.39 12.82 -16.75
N ARG A 91 -14.52 12.53 -17.42
CA ARG A 91 -15.68 11.90 -16.78
C ARG A 91 -15.35 10.47 -16.36
N SER A 92 -15.82 10.06 -15.19
CA SER A 92 -15.70 8.68 -14.68
C SER A 92 -16.39 7.65 -15.57
N GLY A 93 -16.13 6.36 -15.29
CA GLY A 93 -16.73 5.23 -16.00
C GLY A 93 -15.87 4.60 -17.10
N LEU A 94 -14.57 4.88 -17.12
CA LEU A 94 -13.64 4.24 -18.06
C LEU A 94 -13.52 2.75 -17.75
N THR A 95 -13.28 1.94 -18.79
CA THR A 95 -12.85 0.54 -18.63
C THR A 95 -11.44 0.41 -19.20
N LEU A 96 -10.44 0.22 -18.33
CA LEU A 96 -9.10 -0.17 -18.75
C LEU A 96 -9.15 -1.63 -19.21
N ARG A 97 -9.30 -1.79 -20.52
CA ARG A 97 -9.44 -3.08 -21.17
C ARG A 97 -8.22 -3.96 -20.94
N ARG A 98 -8.44 -5.27 -21.00
CA ARG A 98 -7.40 -6.27 -20.90
C ARG A 98 -6.21 -5.96 -21.80
N ASN A 99 -5.00 -6.23 -21.31
CA ASN A 99 -3.69 -6.02 -21.94
C ASN A 99 -3.19 -4.56 -22.01
N VAL A 100 -3.95 -3.57 -21.56
CA VAL A 100 -3.58 -2.16 -21.73
C VAL A 100 -2.69 -1.65 -20.60
N SER A 101 -1.61 -0.95 -20.97
CA SER A 101 -0.80 -0.16 -20.04
C SER A 101 -1.11 1.33 -20.21
N LEU A 102 -1.56 2.01 -19.15
CA LEU A 102 -1.77 3.46 -19.12
C LEU A 102 -0.69 4.10 -18.23
N VAL A 103 0.20 4.90 -18.82
CA VAL A 103 1.44 5.33 -18.17
C VAL A 103 1.60 6.85 -18.25
N GLY A 104 1.84 7.49 -17.11
CA GLY A 104 2.18 8.90 -16.98
C GLY A 104 3.69 9.13 -16.79
N ALA A 105 4.07 10.40 -16.62
CA ALA A 105 5.46 10.83 -16.57
C ALA A 105 6.06 10.84 -15.15
N ASN A 106 5.25 10.69 -14.11
CA ASN A 106 5.69 10.97 -12.75
C ASN A 106 6.06 9.69 -11.98
N GLY A 107 7.01 9.83 -11.04
CA GLY A 107 7.08 8.94 -9.89
C GLY A 107 5.91 9.18 -8.91
N PRO A 108 5.94 8.60 -7.71
CA PRO A 108 4.99 8.98 -6.67
C PRO A 108 5.19 10.45 -6.31
N THR A 109 4.12 11.23 -6.31
CA THR A 109 4.13 12.69 -6.11
C THR A 109 3.50 13.05 -4.77
N GLY A 110 3.97 12.39 -3.70
CA GLY A 110 3.58 12.73 -2.33
C GLY A 110 3.78 14.22 -2.06
N ARG A 111 2.82 14.86 -1.37
CA ARG A 111 2.70 16.33 -1.16
C ARG A 111 2.14 17.12 -2.35
N GLY A 112 2.17 16.58 -3.56
CA GLY A 112 1.60 17.21 -4.75
C GLY A 112 2.63 17.86 -5.65
N THR A 113 2.45 17.71 -6.95
CA THR A 113 3.01 18.68 -7.92
C THR A 113 2.25 20.01 -7.79
N ARG A 114 2.82 21.11 -8.28
CA ARG A 114 2.19 22.43 -8.16
C ARG A 114 2.44 23.27 -9.40
N HIS A 115 1.38 23.87 -9.94
CA HIS A 115 1.49 24.95 -10.92
C HIS A 115 2.12 26.21 -10.27
N PRO A 116 2.98 26.97 -10.97
CA PRO A 116 3.61 28.16 -10.40
C PRO A 116 2.60 29.19 -9.85
N GLU A 117 1.50 29.39 -10.57
CA GLU A 117 0.51 30.44 -10.28
C GLU A 117 -0.85 29.93 -9.79
N ARG A 118 -1.14 28.63 -9.94
CA ARG A 118 -2.48 28.05 -9.67
C ARG A 118 -2.39 27.02 -8.56
N ALA A 119 -3.41 26.97 -7.71
CA ALA A 119 -3.52 25.99 -6.62
C ALA A 119 -4.00 24.63 -7.15
N GLN A 120 -3.23 24.04 -8.06
CA GLN A 120 -3.54 22.77 -8.72
C GLN A 120 -2.28 21.94 -9.00
N PRO A 121 -2.41 20.60 -9.09
CA PRO A 121 -1.34 19.74 -9.58
C PRO A 121 -1.09 19.91 -11.09
N VAL A 122 0.10 19.47 -11.53
CA VAL A 122 0.56 19.47 -12.93
C VAL A 122 1.22 18.13 -13.26
N GLY A 123 1.45 17.87 -14.54
CA GLY A 123 2.00 16.61 -15.02
C GLY A 123 0.94 15.70 -15.63
N SER A 124 1.08 14.39 -15.47
CA SER A 124 0.12 13.41 -15.98
C SER A 124 -1.04 13.25 -14.98
N VAL A 125 -1.94 14.24 -14.98
CA VAL A 125 -3.00 14.39 -13.98
C VAL A 125 -4.38 14.25 -14.62
N PHE A 126 -5.23 13.38 -14.07
CA PHE A 126 -6.66 13.37 -14.34
C PHE A 126 -7.42 14.17 -13.28
N ALA A 127 -8.22 15.15 -13.71
CA ALA A 127 -9.18 15.85 -12.86
C ALA A 127 -10.56 15.18 -13.01
N ILE A 128 -11.09 14.65 -11.90
CA ILE A 128 -12.35 13.92 -11.83
C ILE A 128 -13.36 14.75 -11.03
N GLU A 129 -14.42 15.22 -11.68
CA GLU A 129 -15.39 16.16 -11.11
C GLU A 129 -16.74 15.52 -10.77
N ASP A 130 -17.05 14.38 -11.38
CA ASP A 130 -18.31 13.65 -11.19
C ASP A 130 -18.20 12.55 -10.11
N ALA A 131 -19.36 12.08 -9.64
CA ALA A 131 -19.47 11.01 -8.65
C ALA A 131 -20.39 9.86 -9.12
N ASP A 132 -20.59 9.74 -10.44
CA ASP A 132 -21.61 8.84 -11.02
C ASP A 132 -21.16 7.37 -11.01
N ALA A 133 -19.85 7.14 -11.19
CA ALA A 133 -19.25 5.82 -11.32
C ALA A 133 -17.79 5.84 -10.82
N PRO A 134 -17.17 4.67 -10.60
CA PRO A 134 -15.72 4.62 -10.44
C PRO A 134 -15.01 5.27 -11.63
N PHE A 135 -13.92 5.99 -11.35
CA PHE A 135 -13.20 6.68 -12.42
C PHE A 135 -12.76 5.70 -13.49
N ILE A 136 -12.07 4.62 -13.09
CA ILE A 136 -11.62 3.56 -14.00
C ILE A 136 -11.88 2.17 -13.41
N THR A 137 -12.51 1.31 -14.20
CA THR A 137 -12.64 -0.13 -13.92
C THR A 137 -11.54 -0.88 -14.67
N VAL A 138 -10.81 -1.77 -13.99
CA VAL A 138 -9.67 -2.50 -14.57
C VAL A 138 -10.01 -3.97 -14.84
N GLU A 139 -9.61 -4.45 -16.01
CA GLU A 139 -9.65 -5.87 -16.39
C GLU A 139 -8.28 -6.55 -16.13
N GLY A 140 -8.11 -7.80 -16.55
CA GLY A 140 -6.84 -8.53 -16.38
C GLY A 140 -5.71 -8.04 -17.28
N ALA A 141 -4.46 -8.31 -16.90
CA ALA A 141 -3.23 -7.95 -17.63
C ALA A 141 -3.12 -6.44 -17.91
N THR A 142 -3.55 -5.60 -16.97
CA THR A 142 -3.49 -4.14 -17.11
C THR A 142 -2.42 -3.51 -16.23
N ARG A 143 -1.87 -2.39 -16.68
CA ARG A 143 -0.94 -1.57 -15.90
C ARG A 143 -1.42 -0.13 -15.82
N ILE A 144 -1.40 0.47 -14.63
CA ILE A 144 -1.56 1.90 -14.44
C ILE A 144 -0.33 2.40 -13.69
N GLU A 145 0.36 3.37 -14.27
CA GLU A 145 1.63 3.83 -13.70
C GLU A 145 1.86 5.32 -13.80
N GLY A 146 2.42 5.93 -12.75
CA GLY A 146 2.99 7.26 -12.81
C GLY A 146 1.97 8.37 -13.07
N LEU A 147 0.75 8.15 -12.59
CA LEU A 147 -0.41 9.01 -12.79
C LEU A 147 -0.87 9.64 -11.48
N GLN A 148 -1.46 10.83 -11.61
CA GLN A 148 -2.08 11.56 -10.53
C GLN A 148 -3.61 11.64 -10.77
N PHE A 149 -4.40 11.40 -9.72
CA PHE A 149 -5.86 11.50 -9.74
C PHE A 149 -6.30 12.59 -8.78
N TRP A 150 -7.00 13.60 -9.29
CA TRP A 150 -7.39 14.77 -8.50
C TRP A 150 -8.90 15.00 -8.55
N TYR A 151 -9.52 15.07 -7.37
CA TYR A 151 -10.92 15.42 -7.19
C TYR A 151 -11.03 16.88 -6.70
N PRO A 152 -11.13 17.87 -7.62
CA PRO A 152 -10.96 19.29 -7.29
C PRO A 152 -12.06 19.85 -6.38
N HIS A 153 -13.24 19.22 -6.34
CA HIS A 153 -14.38 19.68 -5.55
C HIS A 153 -14.46 19.07 -4.14
N GLN A 154 -13.51 18.20 -3.76
CA GLN A 154 -13.52 17.58 -2.44
C GLN A 154 -13.35 18.60 -1.30
N SER A 155 -14.15 18.46 -0.24
CA SER A 155 -14.05 19.32 0.94
C SER A 155 -12.76 19.04 1.72
N ARG A 156 -12.07 20.13 2.13
CA ARG A 156 -10.84 20.06 2.95
C ARG A 156 -11.02 20.53 4.39
N THR A 157 -12.06 21.31 4.63
CA THR A 157 -12.26 22.04 5.89
C THR A 157 -13.59 21.74 6.57
N ASP A 158 -14.58 21.21 5.83
CA ASP A 158 -15.93 20.99 6.32
C ASP A 158 -16.33 19.52 6.12
N PRO A 159 -16.37 18.70 7.19
CA PRO A 159 -16.68 17.27 7.07
C PRO A 159 -18.10 17.01 6.56
N ALA A 160 -19.06 17.94 6.75
CA ALA A 160 -20.43 17.78 6.25
C ALA A 160 -20.54 17.91 4.73
N LYS A 161 -19.50 18.46 4.08
CA LYS A 161 -19.41 18.63 2.62
C LYS A 161 -18.50 17.61 1.94
N ILE A 162 -18.07 16.57 2.66
CA ILE A 162 -17.29 15.49 2.04
C ILE A 162 -18.14 14.80 0.97
N ILE A 163 -17.63 14.78 -0.25
CA ILE A 163 -18.25 14.09 -1.37
C ILE A 163 -17.80 12.63 -1.33
N ALA A 164 -18.79 11.72 -1.25
CA ALA A 164 -18.56 10.28 -1.25
C ALA A 164 -18.37 9.75 -2.68
N TYR A 165 -17.25 10.13 -3.31
CA TYR A 165 -16.91 9.62 -4.63
C TYR A 165 -16.83 8.08 -4.65
N PRO A 166 -17.25 7.41 -5.73
CA PRO A 166 -16.94 6.01 -5.95
C PRO A 166 -15.43 5.73 -5.94
N PRO A 167 -14.99 4.46 -5.84
CA PRO A 167 -13.58 4.10 -5.94
C PRO A 167 -12.92 4.73 -7.18
N THR A 168 -11.70 5.25 -7.04
CA THR A 168 -10.96 5.76 -8.20
C THR A 168 -10.62 4.64 -9.17
N ILE A 169 -10.08 3.53 -8.65
CA ILE A 169 -9.77 2.33 -9.41
C ILE A 169 -10.58 1.18 -8.81
N ARG A 170 -11.30 0.43 -9.66
CA ARG A 170 -12.08 -0.73 -9.24
C ARG A 170 -11.78 -1.94 -10.12
N ALA A 171 -11.66 -3.14 -9.55
CA ALA A 171 -11.64 -4.37 -10.33
C ALA A 171 -12.97 -4.58 -11.09
N SER A 172 -12.90 -5.13 -12.30
CA SER A 172 -14.09 -5.53 -13.07
C SER A 172 -14.92 -6.56 -12.31
N ASP A 173 -16.24 -6.39 -12.31
CA ASP A 173 -17.22 -7.35 -11.80
C ASP A 173 -17.73 -8.31 -12.89
N LYS A 174 -17.33 -8.07 -14.16
CA LYS A 174 -17.73 -8.84 -15.34
C LYS A 174 -16.65 -9.81 -15.80
N THR A 175 -15.39 -9.45 -15.57
CA THR A 175 -14.22 -10.18 -16.04
C THR A 175 -13.18 -10.26 -14.93
N PRO A 176 -12.44 -11.39 -14.80
CA PRO A 176 -11.39 -11.50 -13.78
C PRO A 176 -10.28 -10.46 -13.99
N ALA A 177 -9.98 -9.71 -12.94
CA ALA A 177 -8.88 -8.75 -12.90
C ALA A 177 -7.62 -9.45 -12.36
N GLN A 178 -6.97 -10.22 -13.23
CA GLN A 178 -5.77 -11.01 -12.93
C GLN A 178 -4.51 -10.32 -13.49
N GLY A 179 -3.40 -10.32 -12.76
CA GLY A 179 -2.15 -9.71 -13.21
C GLY A 179 -2.25 -8.19 -13.39
N VAL A 180 -2.97 -7.52 -12.49
CA VAL A 180 -3.08 -6.06 -12.47
C VAL A 180 -1.88 -5.46 -11.75
N PHE A 181 -1.26 -4.46 -12.37
CA PHE A 181 -0.10 -3.75 -11.81
C PHE A 181 -0.39 -2.25 -11.67
N LEU A 182 -0.48 -1.77 -10.43
CA LEU A 182 -0.67 -0.36 -10.09
C LEU A 182 0.61 0.15 -9.43
N SER A 183 1.28 1.16 -10.01
CA SER A 183 2.56 1.64 -9.48
C SER A 183 2.70 3.15 -9.57
N ARG A 184 3.31 3.78 -8.57
CA ARG A 184 3.63 5.21 -8.58
C ARG A 184 2.40 6.11 -8.81
N LEU A 185 1.29 5.77 -8.15
CA LEU A 185 0.03 6.51 -8.27
C LEU A 185 -0.13 7.50 -7.11
N THR A 186 -0.67 8.68 -7.40
CA THR A 186 -1.02 9.64 -6.35
C THR A 186 -2.47 10.09 -6.44
N PHE A 187 -3.17 10.07 -5.32
CA PHE A 187 -4.57 10.46 -5.20
C PHE A 187 -4.72 11.72 -4.35
N TYR A 188 -5.55 12.65 -4.82
CA TYR A 188 -5.85 13.91 -4.14
C TYR A 188 -7.36 14.12 -4.04
N GLY A 189 -7.92 14.04 -2.83
CA GLY A 189 -9.34 14.32 -2.58
C GLY A 189 -10.29 13.16 -2.86
N GLU A 190 -9.75 11.97 -3.10
CA GLU A 190 -10.51 10.74 -3.26
C GLU A 190 -11.28 10.38 -1.98
N PHE A 191 -12.41 9.70 -2.14
CA PHE A 191 -13.13 9.10 -1.02
C PHE A 191 -12.70 7.65 -0.77
N PHE A 192 -12.44 6.92 -1.86
CA PHE A 192 -11.90 5.56 -1.86
C PHE A 192 -10.93 5.43 -3.05
N ALA A 193 -9.69 4.98 -2.82
CA ALA A 193 -8.69 4.87 -3.89
C ALA A 193 -8.86 3.60 -4.73
N MET A 194 -8.68 2.40 -4.16
CA MET A 194 -8.54 1.15 -4.91
C MET A 194 -9.42 0.02 -4.34
N ASP A 195 -10.43 -0.41 -5.11
CA ASP A 195 -11.38 -1.45 -4.73
C ASP A 195 -11.23 -2.72 -5.57
N PHE A 196 -10.58 -3.72 -5.00
CA PHE A 196 -10.40 -5.08 -5.53
C PHE A 196 -11.22 -6.10 -4.74
N ARG A 197 -12.36 -5.67 -4.16
CA ARG A 197 -13.31 -6.61 -3.57
C ARG A 197 -14.15 -7.23 -4.67
N THR A 198 -13.83 -8.47 -4.98
CA THR A 198 -14.49 -9.24 -6.02
C THR A 198 -15.32 -10.37 -5.42
N ARG A 199 -15.72 -11.34 -6.23
CA ARG A 199 -16.55 -12.48 -5.81
C ARG A 199 -15.81 -13.76 -6.16
N ARG A 200 -16.09 -14.84 -5.44
CA ARG A 200 -15.50 -16.17 -5.68
C ARG A 200 -15.52 -16.60 -7.16
N ASN A 201 -16.62 -16.32 -7.87
CA ASN A 201 -16.81 -16.69 -9.28
C ASN A 201 -16.21 -15.70 -10.29
N ASN A 202 -15.63 -14.60 -9.82
CA ASN A 202 -14.92 -13.59 -10.62
C ASN A 202 -13.74 -13.04 -9.81
N CYS A 203 -12.87 -13.93 -9.33
CA CYS A 203 -11.77 -13.58 -8.45
C CYS A 203 -10.69 -12.74 -9.14
N CYS A 204 -9.91 -12.03 -8.33
CA CYS A 204 -8.64 -11.45 -8.73
C CYS A 204 -7.50 -12.43 -8.52
N GLU A 205 -6.40 -12.25 -9.25
CA GLU A 205 -5.14 -12.97 -8.99
C GLU A 205 -3.93 -12.08 -9.30
N LEU A 206 -2.81 -12.30 -8.62
CA LEU A 206 -1.53 -11.63 -8.91
C LEU A 206 -1.61 -10.10 -8.96
N VAL A 207 -2.47 -9.51 -8.13
CA VAL A 207 -2.62 -8.05 -8.02
C VAL A 207 -1.41 -7.46 -7.30
N THR A 208 -0.74 -6.51 -7.94
CA THR A 208 0.38 -5.76 -7.34
C THR A 208 0.05 -4.28 -7.30
N ILE A 209 0.13 -3.70 -6.11
CA ILE A 209 -0.08 -2.28 -5.83
C ILE A 209 1.17 -1.77 -5.12
N GLU A 210 1.92 -0.86 -5.73
CA GLU A 210 3.16 -0.38 -5.14
C GLU A 210 3.37 1.14 -5.28
N HIS A 211 4.09 1.74 -4.33
CA HIS A 211 4.45 3.16 -4.38
C HIS A 211 3.26 4.11 -4.59
N CYS A 212 2.12 3.80 -3.96
CA CYS A 212 0.88 4.56 -4.10
C CYS A 212 0.62 5.46 -2.89
N TYR A 213 0.19 6.71 -3.13
CA TYR A 213 0.06 7.76 -2.12
C TYR A 213 -1.32 8.40 -2.15
N GLY A 214 -1.97 8.59 -1.00
CA GLY A 214 -3.30 9.18 -0.94
C GLY A 214 -3.73 9.59 0.46
N TYR A 215 -4.96 10.07 0.60
CA TYR A 215 -5.66 10.19 1.87
C TYR A 215 -7.18 10.11 1.63
N PRO A 216 -7.72 8.90 1.52
CA PRO A 216 -9.11 8.69 1.16
C PRO A 216 -10.01 9.16 2.30
N LEU A 217 -10.92 10.10 2.03
CA LEU A 217 -11.80 10.66 3.06
C LEU A 217 -12.89 9.69 3.53
N GLY A 218 -13.06 8.56 2.85
CA GLY A 218 -13.84 7.41 3.30
C GLY A 218 -13.05 6.44 4.17
N GLY A 219 -11.76 6.72 4.43
CA GLY A 219 -10.86 5.92 5.27
C GLY A 219 -10.50 4.56 4.66
N ARG A 220 -10.57 4.42 3.32
CA ARG A 220 -10.28 3.18 2.59
C ARG A 220 -9.32 3.47 1.43
N PHE A 221 -8.11 2.95 1.52
CA PHE A 221 -7.10 3.11 0.48
C PHE A 221 -7.07 1.90 -0.44
N VAL A 222 -6.83 0.71 0.12
CA VAL A 222 -6.85 -0.56 -0.63
C VAL A 222 -7.78 -1.53 0.06
N ALA A 223 -8.76 -2.05 -0.68
CA ALA A 223 -9.55 -3.20 -0.23
C ALA A 223 -9.40 -4.35 -1.23
N ILE A 224 -9.03 -5.53 -0.76
CA ILE A 224 -8.89 -6.76 -1.54
C ILE A 224 -9.77 -7.82 -0.88
N ASP A 225 -10.68 -8.38 -1.67
CA ASP A 225 -11.51 -9.52 -1.27
C ASP A 225 -11.65 -10.46 -2.47
N TYR A 226 -11.48 -11.76 -2.24
CA TYR A 226 -11.41 -12.79 -3.28
C TYR A 226 -10.27 -12.58 -4.28
N CYS A 227 -9.03 -12.52 -3.76
CA CYS A 227 -7.81 -12.50 -4.59
C CYS A 227 -6.95 -13.73 -4.31
N TYR A 228 -7.02 -14.73 -5.18
CA TYR A 228 -6.24 -15.96 -5.07
C TYR A 228 -4.86 -15.75 -5.73
N ASP A 229 -3.81 -16.40 -5.25
CA ASP A 229 -2.43 -16.18 -5.73
C ASP A 229 -1.81 -14.79 -5.43
N ILE A 230 -1.28 -14.66 -4.21
CA ILE A 230 -0.31 -13.68 -3.69
C ILE A 230 -0.57 -12.21 -4.13
N PRO A 231 -1.59 -11.55 -3.57
CA PRO A 231 -1.71 -10.09 -3.70
C PRO A 231 -0.56 -9.38 -2.96
N ARG A 232 -0.08 -8.28 -3.54
CA ARG A 232 1.04 -7.49 -3.00
C ARG A 232 0.65 -6.03 -2.85
N VAL A 233 0.85 -5.48 -1.66
CA VAL A 233 0.70 -4.04 -1.36
C VAL A 233 2.01 -3.54 -0.77
N LEU A 234 2.76 -2.75 -1.54
CA LEU A 234 4.15 -2.41 -1.24
C LEU A 234 4.36 -0.89 -1.20
N HIS A 235 5.14 -0.36 -0.27
CA HIS A 235 5.62 1.03 -0.28
C HIS A 235 4.48 2.06 -0.40
N CYS A 236 3.35 1.83 0.28
CA CYS A 236 2.12 2.62 0.15
C CYS A 236 1.94 3.57 1.33
N HIS A 237 1.51 4.81 1.07
CA HIS A 237 1.54 5.86 2.08
C HIS A 237 0.24 6.69 2.13
N VAL A 238 -0.53 6.52 3.20
CA VAL A 238 -1.81 7.20 3.44
C VAL A 238 -1.60 8.36 4.41
N ASN A 239 -1.72 9.62 3.96
CA ASN A 239 -1.39 10.79 4.79
C ASN A 239 -2.17 12.07 4.40
N PRO A 240 -2.80 12.77 5.35
CA PRO A 240 -3.65 13.95 5.06
C PRO A 240 -2.89 15.15 4.48
N SER A 241 -1.57 15.16 4.58
CA SER A 241 -0.73 16.18 3.95
C SER A 241 -0.34 15.81 2.51
N ASN A 242 -1.02 14.88 1.85
CA ASN A 242 -0.67 14.43 0.49
C ASN A 242 -0.81 15.53 -0.58
N GLN A 243 -1.62 16.55 -0.36
CA GLN A 243 -1.85 17.67 -1.29
C GLN A 243 -1.23 19.00 -0.82
N ARG A 244 -0.29 18.94 0.15
CA ARG A 244 0.25 20.10 0.88
C ARG A 244 0.80 21.22 -0.02
N PHE A 245 1.47 20.89 -1.11
CA PHE A 245 2.18 21.88 -1.92
C PHE A 245 1.26 22.75 -2.78
N PHE A 246 0.09 22.26 -3.18
CA PHE A 246 -0.86 23.02 -4.00
C PHE A 246 -2.16 23.40 -3.27
N ALA A 247 -2.60 22.62 -2.28
CA ALA A 247 -3.87 22.84 -1.58
C ALA A 247 -3.74 22.89 -0.05
N GLY A 248 -2.55 22.77 0.53
CA GLY A 248 -2.38 22.65 1.98
C GLY A 248 -2.86 21.31 2.53
N GLY A 249 -3.19 21.25 3.83
CA GLY A 249 -3.66 20.02 4.48
C GLY A 249 -5.18 19.95 4.64
N PHE A 250 -5.67 18.79 5.05
CA PHE A 250 -7.01 18.67 5.61
C PHE A 250 -7.07 19.29 7.00
N SER A 251 -8.20 19.92 7.34
CA SER A 251 -8.45 20.39 8.70
C SER A 251 -8.53 19.22 9.69
N ARG A 252 -8.26 19.48 10.97
CA ARG A 252 -8.44 18.50 12.04
C ARG A 252 -9.84 17.88 12.02
N ALA A 253 -10.89 18.69 11.87
CA ALA A 253 -12.27 18.22 11.84
C ALA A 253 -12.55 17.24 10.68
N VAL A 254 -11.92 17.44 9.52
CA VAL A 254 -12.02 16.48 8.40
C VAL A 254 -11.30 15.19 8.74
N ILE A 255 -10.08 15.25 9.29
CA ILE A 255 -9.31 14.05 9.68
C ILE A 255 -10.06 13.25 10.76
N ASP A 256 -10.58 13.92 11.79
CA ASP A 256 -11.39 13.30 12.84
C ASP A 256 -12.65 12.64 12.26
N SER A 257 -13.27 13.23 11.22
CA SER A 257 -14.39 12.60 10.52
C SER A 257 -14.00 11.32 9.77
N VAL A 258 -12.77 11.21 9.27
CA VAL A 258 -12.25 9.97 8.66
C VAL A 258 -12.10 8.88 9.72
N ILE A 259 -11.59 9.24 10.90
CA ILE A 259 -11.48 8.33 12.07
C ILE A 259 -12.89 7.89 12.54
N ALA A 260 -13.86 8.80 12.56
CA ALA A 260 -15.22 8.48 12.99
C ALA A 260 -15.97 7.51 12.05
N ARG A 261 -15.48 7.27 10.83
CA ARG A 261 -16.11 6.34 9.87
C ARG A 261 -15.92 4.86 10.21
N LYS A 262 -15.01 4.53 11.11
CA LYS A 262 -14.75 3.16 11.57
C LYS A 262 -14.38 2.18 10.43
N THR A 263 -13.58 2.65 9.48
CA THR A 263 -13.05 1.86 8.35
C THR A 263 -11.55 1.66 8.45
N PHE A 264 -11.03 0.65 7.74
CA PHE A 264 -9.59 0.39 7.68
C PHE A 264 -9.00 0.90 6.36
N ALA A 265 -7.83 1.54 6.44
CA ALA A 265 -7.12 2.03 5.27
C ALA A 265 -6.74 0.88 4.33
N TYR A 266 -6.30 -0.23 4.91
CA TYR A 266 -6.06 -1.49 4.20
C TYR A 266 -7.05 -2.56 4.70
N SER A 267 -7.69 -3.29 3.79
CA SER A 267 -8.54 -4.44 4.14
C SER A 267 -8.27 -5.59 3.21
N ILE A 268 -7.87 -6.74 3.77
CA ILE A 268 -7.49 -7.93 3.02
C ILE A 268 -8.34 -9.11 3.51
N ASP A 269 -9.04 -9.79 2.61
CA ASP A 269 -9.87 -10.95 2.94
C ASP A 269 -9.95 -11.94 1.77
N HIS A 270 -10.26 -13.22 2.06
CA HIS A 270 -10.30 -14.30 1.05
C HIS A 270 -9.10 -14.27 0.08
N THR A 271 -7.88 -14.27 0.63
CA THR A 271 -6.64 -14.25 -0.15
C THR A 271 -5.67 -15.34 0.27
N ASP A 272 -4.81 -15.73 -0.68
CA ASP A 272 -3.72 -16.68 -0.43
C ASP A 272 -2.38 -15.96 -0.35
N ASN A 273 -1.71 -16.08 0.80
CA ASN A 273 -0.35 -15.60 1.05
C ASN A 273 -0.15 -14.11 0.70
N ALA A 274 -1.02 -13.23 1.20
CA ALA A 274 -0.92 -11.80 0.94
C ALA A 274 0.40 -11.21 1.48
N GLN A 275 1.02 -10.31 0.71
CA GLN A 275 2.26 -9.64 1.12
C GLN A 275 2.03 -8.14 1.24
N LEU A 276 2.23 -7.61 2.45
CA LEU A 276 2.17 -6.19 2.73
C LEU A 276 3.49 -5.74 3.33
N VAL A 277 4.16 -4.81 2.66
CA VAL A 277 5.49 -4.35 3.04
C VAL A 277 5.55 -2.84 2.94
N ASP A 278 6.11 -2.18 3.96
CA ASP A 278 6.33 -0.74 3.92
C ASP A 278 5.04 0.06 3.69
N VAL A 279 4.02 -0.25 4.51
CA VAL A 279 2.72 0.41 4.46
C VAL A 279 2.57 1.41 5.61
N PHE A 280 2.14 2.62 5.27
CA PHE A 280 1.95 3.73 6.21
C PHE A 280 0.51 4.23 6.21
N THR A 281 0.00 4.57 7.40
CA THR A 281 -1.26 5.33 7.55
C THR A 281 -1.11 6.42 8.61
N PHE A 282 -1.75 7.57 8.39
CA PHE A 282 -1.92 8.59 9.41
C PHE A 282 -3.38 9.02 9.53
N GLY A 283 -3.93 9.07 10.74
CA GLY A 283 -5.23 9.71 10.98
C GLY A 283 -6.39 8.99 10.29
N THR A 284 -6.46 7.69 10.50
CA THR A 284 -7.56 6.81 10.03
C THR A 284 -8.11 6.04 11.22
N TYR A 285 -9.31 5.45 11.12
CA TYR A 285 -9.78 4.61 12.22
C TYR A 285 -8.87 3.38 12.39
N GLY A 286 -8.73 2.63 11.30
CA GLY A 286 -8.03 1.38 11.26
C GLY A 286 -6.80 1.45 10.35
N GLY A 287 -5.65 0.99 10.82
CA GLY A 287 -4.48 0.79 9.95
C GLY A 287 -4.77 -0.31 8.93
N ILE A 288 -4.98 -1.54 9.42
CA ILE A 288 -5.29 -2.69 8.57
C ILE A 288 -6.27 -3.68 9.20
N ARG A 289 -7.21 -4.16 8.38
CA ARG A 289 -8.03 -5.35 8.66
C ARG A 289 -7.50 -6.54 7.88
N LEU A 290 -7.15 -7.61 8.61
CA LEU A 290 -6.79 -8.92 8.11
C LEU A 290 -7.97 -9.86 8.40
N GLY A 291 -8.79 -10.08 7.38
CA GLY A 291 -10.06 -10.79 7.51
C GLY A 291 -9.92 -12.27 7.88
N PRO A 292 -11.05 -12.94 8.18
CA PRO A 292 -11.04 -14.31 8.68
C PRO A 292 -10.49 -15.34 7.69
N ALA A 293 -10.60 -15.08 6.38
CA ALA A 293 -10.28 -16.03 5.33
C ALA A 293 -8.96 -15.70 4.60
N THR A 294 -7.94 -15.21 5.30
CA THR A 294 -6.65 -14.85 4.71
C THR A 294 -5.45 -15.27 5.57
N TYR A 295 -4.27 -15.36 4.95
CA TYR A 295 -2.98 -15.56 5.59
C TYR A 295 -1.89 -14.83 4.80
N GLY A 296 -0.76 -14.53 5.43
CA GLY A 296 0.27 -13.75 4.75
C GLY A 296 1.32 -13.13 5.66
N GLN A 297 2.01 -12.13 5.13
CA GLN A 297 3.04 -11.35 5.81
C GLN A 297 2.70 -9.85 5.81
N LEU A 298 2.89 -9.21 6.96
CA LEU A 298 2.85 -7.75 7.13
C LEU A 298 4.17 -7.30 7.76
N THR A 299 5.00 -6.57 7.01
CA THR A 299 6.31 -6.12 7.50
C THR A 299 6.57 -4.64 7.23
N ASN A 300 7.45 -4.04 8.04
CA ASN A 300 7.92 -2.67 7.86
C ASN A 300 6.79 -1.63 7.86
N PHE A 301 5.78 -1.77 8.71
CA PHE A 301 4.60 -0.88 8.69
C PHE A 301 4.67 0.22 9.75
N ASN A 302 3.92 1.31 9.52
CA ASN A 302 3.67 2.33 10.54
C ASN A 302 2.21 2.80 10.46
N PHE A 303 1.45 2.55 11.52
CA PHE A 303 0.05 2.98 11.64
C PHE A 303 -0.05 4.07 12.69
N ASP A 304 0.04 5.32 12.23
CA ASP A 304 0.07 6.51 13.06
C ASP A 304 -1.32 7.13 13.25
N CYS A 305 -1.59 7.57 14.47
CA CYS A 305 -2.82 8.22 14.87
C CYS A 305 -4.07 7.43 14.46
N VAL A 306 -4.15 6.19 14.95
CA VAL A 306 -5.27 5.26 14.69
C VAL A 306 -6.08 4.96 15.94
N THR A 307 -7.28 4.42 15.76
CA THR A 307 -8.06 3.78 16.84
C THR A 307 -7.68 2.31 16.96
N VAL A 308 -7.57 1.63 15.82
CA VAL A 308 -7.12 0.24 15.74
C VAL A 308 -5.95 0.13 14.77
N GLY A 309 -4.79 -0.33 15.22
CA GLY A 309 -3.66 -0.55 14.31
C GLY A 309 -3.90 -1.73 13.38
N ILE A 310 -4.03 -2.91 13.98
CA ILE A 310 -4.24 -4.18 13.28
C ILE A 310 -5.46 -4.86 13.87
N HIS A 311 -6.43 -5.22 13.02
CA HIS A 311 -7.49 -6.16 13.39
C HIS A 311 -7.33 -7.44 12.57
N LYS A 312 -6.97 -8.53 13.23
CA LYS A 312 -6.82 -9.85 12.61
C LYS A 312 -7.91 -10.80 13.11
N SER A 313 -8.64 -11.39 12.17
CA SER A 313 -9.61 -12.47 12.43
C SER A 313 -9.13 -13.81 11.88
N GLY A 314 -9.88 -14.88 12.16
CA GLY A 314 -9.64 -16.19 11.53
C GLY A 314 -10.85 -17.12 11.59
N ASP A 315 -11.10 -17.88 10.52
CA ASP A 315 -12.21 -18.85 10.42
C ASP A 315 -11.77 -20.33 10.44
N SER A 316 -10.47 -20.59 10.48
CA SER A 316 -9.91 -21.93 10.32
C SER A 316 -8.64 -22.12 11.17
N THR A 317 -8.39 -23.36 11.60
CA THR A 317 -7.15 -23.75 12.28
C THR A 317 -5.98 -24.00 11.32
N LYS A 318 -6.25 -24.11 10.01
CA LYS A 318 -5.26 -24.43 8.97
C LYS A 318 -5.12 -23.25 8.00
N ASN A 319 -3.87 -22.86 7.70
CA ASN A 319 -3.54 -21.82 6.72
C ASN A 319 -4.25 -20.48 6.98
N ARG A 320 -4.25 -20.03 8.25
CA ARG A 320 -4.74 -18.70 8.70
C ARG A 320 -3.67 -18.00 9.53
N ASN A 321 -2.43 -18.14 9.07
CA ASN A 321 -1.25 -17.73 9.79
C ASN A 321 -0.81 -16.36 9.27
N TRP A 322 -0.79 -15.37 10.15
CA TRP A 322 -0.21 -14.07 9.85
C TRP A 322 1.13 -13.91 10.54
N GLN A 323 2.15 -13.59 9.74
CA GLN A 323 3.48 -13.22 10.21
C GLN A 323 3.60 -11.70 10.14
N ILE A 324 3.61 -11.05 11.29
CA ILE A 324 3.59 -9.60 11.41
C ILE A 324 4.88 -9.17 12.09
N ALA A 325 5.66 -8.31 11.45
CA ALA A 325 6.98 -7.95 11.98
C ALA A 325 7.43 -6.52 11.67
N GLN A 326 8.35 -6.02 12.50
CA GLN A 326 9.12 -4.79 12.25
C GLN A 326 8.23 -3.57 11.95
N GLY A 327 7.20 -3.34 12.76
CA GLY A 327 6.30 -2.21 12.57
C GLY A 327 5.95 -1.50 13.85
N SER A 328 5.40 -0.31 13.69
CA SER A 328 5.01 0.57 14.80
C SER A 328 3.56 1.00 14.70
N ILE A 329 2.89 1.13 15.84
CA ILE A 329 1.49 1.50 15.94
C ILE A 329 1.36 2.62 16.97
N ILE A 330 0.71 3.71 16.57
CA ILE A 330 0.34 4.82 17.44
C ILE A 330 -1.18 4.86 17.54
N ALA A 331 -1.70 4.03 18.44
CA ALA A 331 -3.13 3.93 18.70
C ALA A 331 -3.52 4.92 19.81
N ASN A 332 -3.93 6.12 19.42
CA ASN A 332 -4.14 7.24 20.32
C ASN A 332 -5.38 8.08 19.96
N CYS A 333 -6.19 7.63 19.01
CA CYS A 333 -7.36 8.34 18.48
C CYS A 333 -8.63 7.52 18.69
N GLY A 334 -9.77 8.18 18.92
CA GLY A 334 -11.05 7.50 19.13
C GLY A 334 -11.97 8.33 20.00
N GLU A 335 -13.18 7.83 20.25
CA GLU A 335 -14.14 8.48 21.14
C GLU A 335 -13.81 8.22 22.62
N LYS A 336 -13.34 7.01 22.93
CA LYS A 336 -13.08 6.52 24.30
C LYS A 336 -11.82 5.67 24.29
N VAL A 337 -11.05 5.73 25.38
CA VAL A 337 -9.77 5.01 25.46
C VAL A 337 -9.98 3.50 25.38
N GLU A 338 -11.09 2.99 25.91
CA GLU A 338 -11.48 1.59 25.95
C GLU A 338 -11.72 0.97 24.57
N ASP A 339 -11.88 1.79 23.52
CA ASP A 339 -12.03 1.35 22.14
C ASP A 339 -10.70 1.44 21.35
N VAL A 340 -9.63 1.95 21.97
CA VAL A 340 -8.34 2.21 21.32
C VAL A 340 -7.38 1.04 21.57
N HIS A 341 -7.15 0.23 20.53
CA HIS A 341 -6.34 -0.99 20.62
C HIS A 341 -5.30 -1.02 19.51
N PRO A 342 -3.99 -1.04 19.80
CA PRO A 342 -3.00 -1.22 18.76
C PRO A 342 -3.24 -2.50 17.96
N ILE A 343 -3.60 -3.60 18.62
CA ILE A 343 -3.84 -4.88 17.98
C ILE A 343 -5.10 -5.54 18.57
N ILE A 344 -5.98 -6.01 17.69
CA ILE A 344 -7.11 -6.88 18.02
C ILE A 344 -6.93 -8.22 17.30
N ILE A 345 -7.04 -9.33 18.03
CA ILE A 345 -7.00 -10.68 17.47
C ILE A 345 -8.22 -11.48 17.92
N ASP A 346 -8.97 -12.02 16.96
CA ASP A 346 -10.14 -12.88 17.23
C ASP A 346 -10.21 -14.11 16.30
N GLY A 347 -11.20 -14.96 16.56
CA GLY A 347 -11.49 -16.14 15.75
C GLY A 347 -10.52 -17.30 15.98
N MET A 348 -9.91 -17.80 14.91
CA MET A 348 -9.09 -19.02 14.90
C MET A 348 -7.73 -18.80 14.20
N GLY A 349 -6.89 -19.84 14.22
CA GLY A 349 -5.58 -19.84 13.54
C GLY A 349 -4.46 -19.26 14.40
N HIS A 350 -3.36 -18.88 13.74
CA HIS A 350 -2.14 -18.42 14.39
C HIS A 350 -1.77 -16.99 13.99
N THR A 351 -1.27 -16.21 14.94
CA THR A 351 -0.67 -14.89 14.68
C THR A 351 0.71 -14.82 15.33
N SER A 352 1.72 -14.49 14.55
CA SER A 352 3.07 -14.21 15.06
C SER A 352 3.37 -12.72 14.96
N LEU A 353 3.73 -12.11 16.09
CA LEU A 353 4.14 -10.72 16.22
C LEU A 353 5.64 -10.69 16.59
N VAL A 354 6.47 -10.07 15.74
CA VAL A 354 7.93 -10.03 15.93
C VAL A 354 8.46 -8.61 15.79
N ASN A 355 9.04 -8.06 16.85
CA ASN A 355 9.55 -6.68 16.87
C ASN A 355 8.46 -5.67 16.45
N VAL A 356 7.24 -5.89 16.93
CA VAL A 356 6.14 -4.93 16.77
C VAL A 356 6.14 -4.01 17.98
N GLU A 357 6.03 -2.73 17.70
CA GLU A 357 6.01 -1.70 18.72
C GLU A 357 4.66 -1.00 18.74
N ALA A 358 4.15 -0.71 19.93
CA ALA A 358 3.14 0.32 20.10
C ALA A 358 3.56 1.35 21.15
N PHE A 359 3.35 2.62 20.84
CA PHE A 359 3.55 3.75 21.71
C PHE A 359 2.56 4.83 21.34
N SER A 360 2.18 5.68 22.30
CA SER A 360 1.13 6.67 22.09
C SER A 360 1.50 8.03 22.68
N GLY A 361 0.94 9.07 22.09
CA GLY A 361 1.12 10.45 22.55
C GLY A 361 0.11 11.38 21.88
N LEU A 362 0.04 12.63 22.33
CA LEU A 362 -0.82 13.62 21.68
C LEU A 362 -0.26 14.02 20.31
N ASN A 363 -1.15 14.39 19.38
CA ASN A 363 -0.76 14.92 18.07
C ASN A 363 -1.70 16.06 17.66
N GLY A 364 -1.14 17.21 17.28
CA GLY A 364 -1.92 18.40 16.95
C GLY A 364 -2.73 18.32 15.65
N ALA A 365 -2.49 17.32 14.79
CA ALA A 365 -3.24 17.16 13.54
C ALA A 365 -4.61 16.48 13.73
N VAL A 366 -4.84 15.82 14.86
CA VAL A 366 -6.04 15.01 15.19
C VAL A 366 -6.54 15.35 16.59
N THR A 367 -7.78 14.98 16.91
CA THR A 367 -8.26 14.98 18.30
C THR A 367 -7.82 13.67 18.98
N ALA A 368 -6.56 13.65 19.45
CA ALA A 368 -5.97 12.49 20.11
C ALA A 368 -6.37 12.39 21.60
N ILE A 369 -6.66 11.18 22.06
CA ILE A 369 -6.71 10.78 23.48
C ILE A 369 -5.28 10.65 24.04
N GLY A 370 -4.33 10.28 23.18
CA GLY A 370 -2.90 10.23 23.52
C GLY A 370 -2.42 8.92 24.15
N ARG A 371 -3.31 7.96 24.37
CA ARG A 371 -3.05 6.64 24.98
C ARG A 371 -3.95 5.57 24.36
N SER A 372 -3.55 4.32 24.48
CA SER A 372 -4.39 3.15 24.15
C SER A 372 -4.96 2.50 25.42
N PHE A 373 -5.97 1.64 25.27
CA PHE A 373 -6.45 0.82 26.39
C PHE A 373 -5.39 -0.20 26.81
N ASP A 374 -4.92 -1.00 25.86
CA ASP A 374 -3.95 -2.07 26.00
C ASP A 374 -2.95 -2.04 24.83
N PHE A 375 -2.08 -3.06 24.73
CA PHE A 375 -1.28 -3.33 23.54
C PHE A 375 -2.00 -4.33 22.61
N LEU A 376 -2.58 -5.37 23.19
CA LEU A 376 -3.24 -6.44 22.48
C LEU A 376 -4.54 -6.85 23.18
N LEU A 377 -5.65 -6.74 22.45
CA LEU A 377 -6.94 -7.30 22.80
C LEU A 377 -7.13 -8.65 22.09
N VAL A 378 -7.49 -9.69 22.85
CA VAL A 378 -7.80 -11.03 22.32
C VAL A 378 -9.24 -11.39 22.67
N GLU A 379 -10.07 -11.62 21.65
CA GLU A 379 -11.51 -11.87 21.81
C GLU A 379 -11.98 -13.20 21.22
N GLY A 380 -13.23 -13.56 21.54
CA GLY A 380 -13.91 -14.75 21.06
C GLY A 380 -13.89 -15.92 22.03
N ASP A 381 -14.37 -17.07 21.56
CA ASP A 381 -14.53 -18.29 22.35
C ASP A 381 -13.83 -19.50 21.71
N ARG A 382 -13.20 -19.31 20.54
CA ARG A 382 -12.52 -20.36 19.80
C ARG A 382 -11.04 -20.39 20.15
N LYS A 383 -10.43 -21.58 20.04
CA LYS A 383 -8.98 -21.73 20.21
C LYS A 383 -8.24 -20.99 19.09
N LEU A 384 -7.34 -20.10 19.50
CA LEU A 384 -6.36 -19.40 18.66
C LEU A 384 -5.00 -19.41 19.34
N THR A 385 -3.93 -19.20 18.57
CA THR A 385 -2.56 -19.16 19.10
C THR A 385 -1.87 -17.85 18.72
N ILE A 386 -1.14 -17.25 19.66
CA ILE A 386 -0.41 -16.00 19.44
C ILE A 386 1.02 -16.15 19.98
N SER A 387 2.02 -15.83 19.17
CA SER A 387 3.42 -15.73 19.60
C SER A 387 3.90 -14.29 19.48
N LEU A 388 4.45 -13.74 20.56
CA LEU A 388 5.05 -12.41 20.62
C LEU A 388 6.55 -12.55 20.87
N PHE A 389 7.37 -11.91 20.05
CA PHE A 389 8.82 -11.87 20.20
C PHE A 389 9.32 -10.44 20.08
N GLY A 390 10.10 -9.96 21.06
CA GLY A 390 10.76 -8.65 20.96
C GLY A 390 9.81 -7.45 20.87
N CYS A 391 8.56 -7.57 21.31
CA CYS A 391 7.58 -6.49 21.22
C CYS A 391 7.80 -5.45 22.33
N ARG A 392 7.62 -4.16 22.01
CA ARG A 392 7.67 -3.05 22.97
C ARG A 392 6.28 -2.43 23.10
N MET A 393 5.75 -2.41 24.32
CA MET A 393 4.35 -2.12 24.60
C MET A 393 4.26 -0.90 25.54
N ARG A 394 4.03 0.30 25.01
CA ARG A 394 4.01 1.54 25.81
C ARG A 394 2.64 2.20 25.84
N ASP A 395 2.49 3.12 26.80
CA ASP A 395 1.43 4.14 26.84
C ASP A 395 -0.02 3.61 26.88
N TYR A 396 -0.21 2.39 27.37
CA TYR A 396 -1.53 1.79 27.62
C TYR A 396 -2.02 2.04 29.05
N VAL A 397 -3.34 2.15 29.23
CA VAL A 397 -3.96 2.45 30.54
C VAL A 397 -4.35 1.22 31.36
N ALA A 398 -4.57 0.07 30.73
CA ALA A 398 -4.92 -1.18 31.42
C ALA A 398 -3.80 -1.64 32.39
N ASP A 399 -4.15 -2.50 33.34
CA ASP A 399 -3.17 -3.04 34.30
C ASP A 399 -2.16 -3.98 33.64
N SER A 400 -2.57 -4.65 32.56
CA SER A 400 -1.77 -5.57 31.75
C SER A 400 -1.70 -5.06 30.31
N PRO A 401 -0.58 -5.26 29.60
CA PRO A 401 -0.50 -4.93 28.18
C PRO A 401 -1.44 -5.80 27.32
N LEU A 402 -1.86 -6.97 27.83
CA LEU A 402 -2.73 -7.90 27.13
C LEU A 402 -4.10 -7.98 27.83
N THR A 403 -5.17 -7.62 27.12
CA THR A 403 -6.56 -7.84 27.53
C THR A 403 -7.07 -9.14 26.92
N ILE A 404 -7.27 -10.17 27.72
CA ILE A 404 -7.68 -11.49 27.24
C ILE A 404 -9.15 -11.75 27.59
N ARG A 405 -10.01 -11.71 26.58
CA ARG A 405 -11.44 -12.04 26.67
C ARG A 405 -11.78 -13.38 26.02
N ASN A 406 -10.77 -14.09 25.52
CA ASN A 406 -10.90 -15.44 24.99
C ASN A 406 -10.25 -16.45 25.94
N PRO A 407 -11.04 -17.27 26.67
CA PRO A 407 -10.50 -18.22 27.64
C PRO A 407 -9.74 -19.40 26.99
N ASN A 408 -9.88 -19.57 25.68
CA ASN A 408 -9.25 -20.64 24.91
C ASN A 408 -8.00 -20.18 24.13
N ALA A 409 -7.59 -18.92 24.28
CA ALA A 409 -6.39 -18.40 23.66
C ALA A 409 -5.12 -19.01 24.26
N VAL A 410 -4.16 -19.37 23.42
CA VAL A 410 -2.83 -19.82 23.84
C VAL A 410 -1.81 -18.77 23.40
N ILE A 411 -1.17 -18.13 24.36
CA ILE A 411 -0.28 -16.98 24.10
C ILE A 411 1.09 -17.27 24.69
N GLN A 412 2.14 -16.94 23.92
CA GLN A 412 3.51 -16.99 24.39
C GLN A 412 4.21 -15.66 24.07
N ALA A 413 4.75 -15.00 25.09
CA ALA A 413 5.54 -13.79 24.94
C ALA A 413 6.99 -14.03 25.36
N VAL A 414 7.94 -13.68 24.49
CA VAL A 414 9.38 -13.89 24.71
C VAL A 414 10.15 -12.61 24.38
N GLY A 415 10.99 -12.15 25.32
CA GLY A 415 11.84 -10.97 25.11
C GLY A 415 11.06 -9.67 24.89
N CYS A 416 9.83 -9.57 25.40
CA CYS A 416 9.00 -8.38 25.26
C CYS A 416 9.14 -7.44 26.47
N LEU A 417 8.84 -6.15 26.27
CA LEU A 417 8.90 -5.11 27.30
C LEU A 417 7.54 -4.45 27.51
N ASP A 418 7.17 -4.22 28.77
CA ASP A 418 5.94 -3.52 29.15
C ASP A 418 6.11 -1.98 29.16
N ARG A 419 5.08 -1.25 29.62
CA ARG A 419 5.06 0.23 29.60
C ARG A 419 6.14 0.87 30.46
N ASP A 420 6.60 0.15 31.47
CA ASP A 420 7.60 0.59 32.43
C ASP A 420 9.01 0.10 32.02
N GLU A 421 9.14 -0.43 30.81
CA GLU A 421 10.37 -0.99 30.24
C GLU A 421 10.89 -2.23 30.98
N ASN A 422 10.04 -2.90 31.76
CA ASN A 422 10.39 -4.15 32.43
C ASN A 422 10.19 -5.35 31.49
N PRO A 423 10.93 -6.46 31.69
CA PRO A 423 10.67 -7.71 30.97
C PRO A 423 9.25 -8.23 31.23
N TYR A 424 8.43 -8.28 30.18
CA TYR A 424 7.08 -8.84 30.26
C TYR A 424 7.13 -10.37 30.15
N ARG A 425 6.51 -11.04 31.13
CA ARG A 425 6.30 -12.49 31.12
C ARG A 425 4.81 -12.76 31.15
N TYR A 426 4.29 -13.35 30.08
CA TYR A 426 2.90 -13.83 30.09
C TYR A 426 2.82 -15.06 31.02
N PRO A 427 1.90 -15.07 31.99
CA PRO A 427 1.76 -16.15 32.97
C PRO A 427 1.32 -17.49 32.39
#